data_AF-J2M248-F1
#
_entry.id   AF-J2M248-F1
#
_cell.length_a   1.000
_cell.length_b   1.000
_cell.length_c   1.000
_cell.angle_alpha   90.00
_cell.angle_beta   90.00
_cell.angle_gamma   90.00
#
_symmetry.space_group_name_H-M   'P 1'
#
loop_
_entity.id
_entity.type
_entity.pdbx_description
1 polymer ?
#
loop_
_entity_poly.entity_id
_entity_poly.type
_entity_poly.pdbx_seq_one_letter_code
_entity_poly.pdbx_strand_id
1 'polypeptide(L)'
;GSRRVIKDRLGRIVEDIEAVREPHDGKDLALSIDSKIQYIAFTQLKAAVEKNKAKAGGIIVVDARTGEVLALANLPTYNPNDRSVLTGAQLRNRVLTDTFEPGSTLKPFTVALALDTHRVTPSTVFQTSPGKMTIGTATIGDSHAHGPLTVAQIIEKSSNIGTAKIALEMPPQEMWEMFTSVGLGQQPKFGFPGAVAGRVRPYKSWRPIEQATMSYGHGISVSLIQLAHAYTIFARNGDLIPLSFQKVNDMPIGHRVISENTALQMRRMLETVVAPGGTAPQAQVPGYRVGGKTGTAYKIEGGKYVKKYVSSFVGIAPMSDPRLIIAVMLDEPSAGSHFGGTVAGPVFANVTANALRALNVAPDSSVTNIIIPKDALEESM
;
A
#
# COMPACT_ATOMS: atom_id res chain seq x y z
N GLY A 1 -27.37 -30.19 13.66
CA GLY A 1 -28.53 -30.85 14.28
C GLY A 1 -28.06 -32.01 15.13
N SER A 2 -28.98 -32.62 15.87
CA SER A 2 -28.73 -33.85 16.64
C SER A 2 -29.96 -34.75 16.55
N ARG A 3 -29.75 -36.06 16.42
CA ARG A 3 -30.81 -37.06 16.42
C ARG A 3 -30.54 -38.16 17.43
N ARG A 4 -31.60 -38.76 17.96
CA ARG A 4 -31.52 -39.87 18.91
C ARG A 4 -31.79 -41.18 18.18
N VAL A 5 -30.85 -42.10 18.28
CA VAL A 5 -30.92 -43.42 17.63
C VAL A 5 -30.76 -44.53 18.68
N ILE A 6 -31.43 -45.67 18.47
CA ILE A 6 -31.14 -46.91 19.20
C ILE A 6 -30.05 -47.65 18.45
N LYS A 7 -29.03 -48.12 19.19
CA LYS A 7 -27.96 -48.96 18.66
C LYS A 7 -27.98 -50.33 19.32
N ASP A 8 -27.67 -51.38 18.56
CA ASP A 8 -27.43 -52.69 19.13
C ASP A 8 -26.06 -52.76 19.85
N ARG A 9 -25.75 -53.90 20.49
CA ARG A 9 -24.46 -54.12 21.17
C ARG A 9 -23.24 -54.09 20.24
N LEU A 10 -23.45 -54.11 18.92
CA LEU A 10 -22.41 -54.04 17.89
C LEU A 10 -22.28 -52.63 17.28
N GLY A 11 -23.07 -51.65 17.75
CA GLY A 11 -23.03 -50.26 17.32
C GLY A 11 -23.84 -49.93 16.07
N ARG A 12 -24.61 -50.89 15.52
CA ARG A 12 -25.47 -50.68 14.36
C ARG A 12 -26.73 -49.94 14.79
N ILE A 13 -27.16 -48.97 13.99
CA ILE A 13 -28.39 -48.23 14.23
C ILE A 13 -29.58 -49.13 13.90
N VAL A 14 -30.45 -49.36 14.87
CA VAL A 14 -31.63 -50.25 14.77
C VAL A 14 -32.91 -49.44 14.59
N GLU A 15 -32.97 -48.24 15.17
CA GLU A 15 -34.12 -47.37 15.10
C GLU A 15 -33.69 -45.90 15.18
N ASP A 16 -34.30 -45.05 14.36
CA ASP A 16 -34.16 -43.59 14.43
C ASP A 16 -35.40 -43.07 15.16
N ILE A 17 -35.22 -42.62 16.41
CA ILE A 17 -36.35 -42.35 17.31
C ILE A 17 -36.91 -40.97 17.03
N GLU A 18 -36.05 -39.94 16.99
CA GLU A 18 -36.46 -38.56 16.80
C GLU A 18 -35.28 -37.62 16.51
N ALA A 19 -35.51 -36.60 15.68
CA ALA A 19 -34.60 -35.46 15.56
C ALA A 19 -34.73 -34.56 16.80
N VAL A 20 -33.76 -34.64 17.71
CA VAL A 20 -33.72 -33.85 18.97
C VAL A 20 -33.52 -32.35 18.68
N ARG A 21 -32.85 -32.02 17.57
CA ARG A 21 -32.66 -30.65 17.09
C ARG A 21 -32.34 -30.65 15.61
N GLU A 22 -33.14 -29.94 14.82
CA GLU A 22 -32.88 -29.78 13.38
C GLU A 22 -31.53 -29.07 13.13
N PRO A 23 -30.78 -29.45 12.08
CA PRO A 23 -29.65 -28.65 11.63
C PRO A 23 -30.15 -27.30 11.10
N HIS A 24 -29.43 -26.24 11.43
CA HIS A 24 -29.64 -24.92 10.85
C HIS A 24 -28.40 -24.63 10.01
N ASP A 25 -28.60 -24.32 8.74
CA ASP A 25 -27.51 -23.95 7.85
C ASP A 25 -26.88 -22.62 8.28
N GLY A 26 -25.62 -22.44 7.89
CA GLY A 26 -24.92 -21.17 8.06
C GLY A 26 -25.58 -20.07 7.24
N LYS A 27 -25.20 -18.81 7.52
CA LYS A 27 -25.60 -17.67 6.68
C LYS A 27 -24.64 -17.55 5.50
N ASP A 28 -25.20 -17.23 4.34
CA ASP A 28 -24.40 -16.86 3.18
C ASP A 28 -23.62 -15.56 3.44
N LEU A 29 -22.40 -15.50 2.88
CA LEU A 29 -21.51 -14.36 3.01
C LEU A 29 -21.13 -13.84 1.62
N ALA A 30 -21.55 -12.62 1.30
CA ALA A 30 -21.13 -11.92 0.09
C ALA A 30 -19.84 -11.14 0.36
N LEU A 31 -18.74 -11.58 -0.25
CA LEU A 31 -17.48 -10.86 -0.20
C LEU A 31 -17.54 -9.59 -1.05
N SER A 32 -16.71 -8.60 -0.70
CA SER A 32 -16.44 -7.43 -1.55
C SER A 32 -15.55 -7.74 -2.75
N ILE A 33 -14.92 -8.91 -2.76
CA ILE A 33 -13.97 -9.33 -3.79
C ILE A 33 -14.70 -9.47 -5.13
N ASP A 34 -14.23 -8.75 -6.14
CA ASP A 34 -14.64 -8.94 -7.52
C ASP A 34 -13.76 -10.02 -8.15
N SER A 35 -14.37 -11.12 -8.60
CA SER A 35 -13.64 -12.28 -9.12
C SER A 35 -12.82 -11.96 -10.38
N LYS A 36 -13.25 -11.01 -11.21
CA LYS A 36 -12.50 -10.58 -12.41
C LYS A 36 -11.27 -9.78 -11.99
N ILE A 37 -11.44 -8.81 -11.09
CA ILE A 37 -10.33 -7.99 -10.58
C ILE A 37 -9.35 -8.85 -9.80
N GLN A 38 -9.83 -9.80 -9.00
CA GLN A 38 -9.01 -10.78 -8.29
C GLN A 38 -8.15 -11.60 -9.25
N TYR A 39 -8.73 -12.11 -10.34
CA TYR A 39 -7.99 -12.86 -11.36
C TYR A 39 -6.93 -12.00 -12.05
N ILE A 40 -7.27 -10.76 -12.42
CA ILE A 40 -6.32 -9.80 -13.00
C ILE A 40 -5.17 -9.52 -12.03
N ALA A 41 -5.46 -9.21 -10.78
CA ALA A 41 -4.45 -8.93 -9.76
C ALA A 41 -3.52 -10.12 -9.52
N PHE A 42 -4.08 -11.34 -9.42
CA PHE A 42 -3.32 -12.56 -9.24
C PHE A 42 -2.38 -12.85 -10.41
N THR A 43 -2.89 -12.79 -11.64
CA THR A 43 -2.12 -13.11 -12.85
C THR A 43 -0.98 -12.12 -13.08
N GLN A 44 -1.22 -10.83 -12.87
CA GLN A 44 -0.18 -9.80 -12.99
C GLN A 44 0.87 -9.90 -11.88
N LEU A 45 0.46 -10.16 -10.63
CA LEU A 45 1.39 -10.39 -9.53
C LEU A 45 2.26 -11.61 -9.81
N LYS A 46 1.67 -12.72 -10.29
CA LYS A 46 2.39 -13.94 -10.64
C LYS A 46 3.45 -13.71 -11.69
N ALA A 47 3.07 -13.10 -12.80
CA ALA A 47 4.01 -12.78 -13.88
C ALA A 47 5.16 -11.90 -13.37
N ALA A 48 4.91 -10.95 -12.47
CA ALA A 48 5.94 -10.09 -11.91
C ALA A 48 6.87 -10.81 -10.93
N VAL A 49 6.35 -11.68 -10.07
CA VAL A 49 7.16 -12.50 -9.16
C VAL A 49 8.09 -13.41 -9.95
N GLU A 50 7.58 -14.07 -11.00
CA GLU A 50 8.37 -14.94 -11.88
C GLU A 50 9.41 -14.16 -12.68
N LYS A 51 8.99 -13.08 -13.36
CA LYS A 51 9.88 -12.23 -14.17
C LYS A 51 11.04 -11.66 -13.35
N ASN A 52 10.74 -11.19 -12.15
CA ASN A 52 11.74 -10.54 -11.28
C ASN A 52 12.48 -11.54 -10.37
N LYS A 53 12.18 -12.84 -10.47
CA LYS A 53 12.69 -13.88 -9.56
C LYS A 53 12.55 -13.47 -8.09
N ALA A 54 11.41 -12.89 -7.75
CA ALA A 54 11.11 -12.46 -6.39
C ALA A 54 10.77 -13.67 -5.52
N LYS A 55 11.13 -13.61 -4.24
CA LYS A 55 10.83 -14.66 -3.28
C LYS A 55 9.34 -14.74 -2.93
N ALA A 56 8.67 -13.58 -2.90
CA ALA A 56 7.26 -13.47 -2.62
C ALA A 56 6.69 -12.18 -3.21
N GLY A 57 5.37 -12.07 -3.19
CA GLY A 57 4.67 -10.86 -3.59
C GLY A 57 3.31 -10.73 -2.92
N GLY A 58 2.80 -9.51 -2.85
CA GLY A 58 1.46 -9.19 -2.37
C GLY A 58 0.85 -8.07 -3.19
N ILE A 59 -0.47 -8.13 -3.39
CA ILE A 59 -1.25 -7.08 -4.03
C ILE A 59 -2.60 -6.93 -3.34
N ILE A 60 -3.04 -5.69 -3.20
CA ILE A 60 -4.39 -5.35 -2.76
C ILE A 60 -4.97 -4.26 -3.67
N VAL A 61 -6.24 -4.41 -4.02
CA VAL A 61 -7.04 -3.43 -4.77
C VAL A 61 -8.22 -3.03 -3.90
N VAL A 62 -8.35 -1.74 -3.63
CA VAL A 62 -9.39 -1.16 -2.79
C VAL A 62 -10.24 -0.20 -3.63
N ASP A 63 -11.57 -0.29 -3.54
CA ASP A 63 -12.45 0.75 -4.07
C ASP A 63 -12.32 1.99 -3.19
N ALA A 64 -11.86 3.09 -3.80
CA ALA A 64 -11.61 4.34 -3.10
C ALA A 64 -12.87 4.92 -2.47
N ARG A 65 -14.07 4.65 -2.99
CA ARG A 65 -15.32 5.25 -2.52
C ARG A 65 -15.96 4.42 -1.40
N THR A 66 -15.92 3.10 -1.48
CA THR A 66 -16.62 2.24 -0.52
C THR A 66 -15.69 1.60 0.52
N GLY A 67 -14.37 1.64 0.31
CA GLY A 67 -13.41 0.96 1.18
C GLY A 67 -13.42 -0.57 0.99
N GLU A 68 -14.18 -1.05 0.02
CA GLU A 68 -14.25 -2.47 -0.31
C GLU A 68 -12.91 -2.97 -0.86
N VAL A 69 -12.45 -4.09 -0.33
CA VAL A 69 -11.31 -4.82 -0.89
C VAL A 69 -11.84 -5.61 -2.09
N LEU A 70 -11.54 -5.12 -3.29
CA LEU A 70 -11.97 -5.74 -4.55
C LEU A 70 -11.07 -6.91 -4.95
N ALA A 71 -9.80 -6.86 -4.57
CA ALA A 71 -8.87 -7.97 -4.74
C ALA A 71 -7.79 -7.98 -3.66
N LEU A 72 -7.36 -9.18 -3.29
CA LEU A 72 -6.25 -9.43 -2.40
C LEU A 72 -5.57 -10.73 -2.82
N ALA A 73 -4.31 -10.66 -3.24
CA ALA A 73 -3.54 -11.84 -3.65
C ALA A 73 -2.12 -11.84 -3.08
N ASN A 74 -1.60 -13.04 -2.83
CA ASN A 74 -0.27 -13.29 -2.27
C ASN A 74 0.42 -14.37 -3.10
N LEU A 75 1.74 -14.29 -3.19
CA LEU A 75 2.60 -15.36 -3.69
C LEU A 75 3.78 -15.61 -2.75
N PRO A 76 4.24 -16.86 -2.61
CA PRO A 76 3.61 -18.10 -3.12
C PRO A 76 2.21 -18.32 -2.54
N THR A 77 1.38 -19.09 -3.25
CA THR A 77 0.01 -19.46 -2.83
C THR A 77 -0.17 -20.98 -2.92
N TYR A 78 -1.34 -21.48 -2.55
CA TYR A 78 -1.67 -22.91 -2.50
C TYR A 78 -3.06 -23.19 -3.07
N ASN A 79 -3.36 -24.45 -3.38
CA ASN A 79 -4.71 -24.89 -3.72
C ASN A 79 -5.46 -25.28 -2.44
N PRO A 80 -6.49 -24.53 -1.98
CA PRO A 80 -7.20 -24.85 -0.76
C PRO A 80 -8.04 -26.14 -0.83
N ASN A 81 -8.30 -26.66 -2.03
CA ASN A 81 -9.00 -27.94 -2.21
C ASN A 81 -8.07 -29.15 -2.00
N ASP A 82 -6.76 -28.95 -2.08
CA ASP A 82 -5.76 -29.98 -1.80
C ASP A 82 -5.20 -29.78 -0.39
N ARG A 83 -5.58 -30.68 0.52
CA ARG A 83 -5.18 -30.62 1.93
C ARG A 83 -3.93 -31.44 2.25
N SER A 84 -3.30 -32.04 1.23
CA SER A 84 -2.12 -32.89 1.42
C SER A 84 -0.89 -32.10 1.89
N VAL A 85 -0.73 -30.84 1.44
CA VAL A 85 0.41 -29.98 1.77
C VAL A 85 -0.07 -28.59 2.22
N LEU A 86 -0.46 -28.48 3.49
CA LEU A 86 -0.86 -27.22 4.13
C LEU A 86 0.21 -26.73 5.11
N THR A 87 1.40 -26.39 4.61
CA THR A 87 2.50 -25.90 5.46
C THR A 87 3.27 -24.76 4.79
N GLY A 88 3.98 -23.98 5.61
CA GLY A 88 5.01 -23.05 5.14
C GLY A 88 4.49 -21.72 4.59
N ALA A 89 5.31 -21.10 3.74
CA ALA A 89 5.12 -19.72 3.27
C ALA A 89 3.88 -19.50 2.40
N GLN A 90 3.36 -20.54 1.76
CA GLN A 90 2.19 -20.47 0.87
C GLN A 90 0.88 -20.18 1.60
N LEU A 91 0.79 -20.49 2.90
CA LEU A 91 -0.41 -20.23 3.71
C LEU A 91 -0.48 -18.78 4.24
N ARG A 92 0.60 -18.00 4.09
CA ARG A 92 0.71 -16.67 4.67
C ARG A 92 -0.07 -15.65 3.83
N ASN A 93 -1.02 -14.97 4.46
CA ASN A 93 -1.61 -13.78 3.87
C ASN A 93 -0.70 -12.56 4.10
N ARG A 94 0.35 -12.43 3.30
CA ARG A 94 1.42 -11.42 3.45
C ARG A 94 0.90 -9.99 3.44
N VAL A 95 -0.15 -9.72 2.67
CA VAL A 95 -0.84 -8.42 2.67
C VAL A 95 -1.27 -8.00 4.08
N LEU A 96 -1.65 -8.98 4.92
CA LEU A 96 -2.12 -8.78 6.30
C LEU A 96 -1.07 -9.09 7.37
N THR A 97 -0.20 -10.07 7.15
CA THR A 97 0.65 -10.65 8.19
C THR A 97 2.10 -10.18 8.17
N ASP A 98 2.57 -9.68 7.02
CA ASP A 98 3.97 -9.30 6.87
C ASP A 98 4.10 -7.79 7.08
N THR A 99 5.12 -7.39 7.85
CA THR A 99 5.50 -5.99 8.02
C THR A 99 6.76 -5.67 7.24
N PHE A 100 6.84 -4.48 6.67
CA PHE A 100 8.03 -3.94 6.03
C PHE A 100 8.16 -2.44 6.32
N GLU A 101 9.33 -1.88 6.06
CA GLU A 101 9.50 -0.43 6.08
C GLU A 101 8.91 0.16 4.79
N PRO A 102 7.94 1.07 4.85
CA PRO A 102 7.27 1.60 3.66
C PRO A 102 8.20 2.47 2.78
N GLY A 103 9.30 2.97 3.36
CA GLY A 103 10.22 3.87 2.67
C GLY A 103 9.49 5.06 2.04
N SER A 104 9.90 5.40 0.83
CA SER A 104 9.39 6.58 0.11
C SER A 104 7.87 6.62 -0.10
N THR A 105 7.15 5.50 0.01
CA THR A 105 5.67 5.49 -0.03
C THR A 105 5.01 6.24 1.13
N LEU A 106 5.76 6.57 2.19
CA LEU A 106 5.29 7.33 3.34
C LEU A 106 5.44 8.85 3.21
N LYS A 107 6.33 9.35 2.32
CA LYS A 107 6.57 10.79 2.11
C LYS A 107 5.30 11.62 1.88
N PRO A 108 4.30 11.13 1.12
CA PRO A 108 3.04 11.86 0.91
C PRO A 108 2.35 12.28 2.20
N PHE A 109 2.42 11.49 3.27
CA PHE A 109 1.77 11.82 4.55
C PHE A 109 2.49 12.94 5.29
N THR A 110 3.83 12.91 5.31
CA THR A 110 4.64 14.00 5.87
C THR A 110 4.39 15.32 5.14
N VAL A 111 4.38 15.29 3.81
CA VAL A 111 4.15 16.48 2.99
C VAL A 111 2.69 16.95 3.13
N ALA A 112 1.73 16.04 3.16
CA ALA A 112 0.33 16.38 3.38
C ALA A 112 0.12 17.10 4.72
N LEU A 113 0.74 16.63 5.81
CA LEU A 113 0.67 17.32 7.10
C LEU A 113 1.20 18.75 7.03
N ALA A 114 2.34 18.96 6.37
CA ALA A 114 2.94 20.29 6.23
C ALA A 114 2.09 21.24 5.37
N LEU A 115 1.43 20.71 4.33
CA LEU A 115 0.47 21.46 3.51
C LEU A 115 -0.80 21.82 4.30
N ASP A 116 -1.34 20.84 5.04
CA ASP A 116 -2.60 20.99 5.76
C ASP A 116 -2.49 21.95 6.95
N THR A 117 -1.30 22.01 7.54
CA THR A 117 -0.95 22.98 8.58
C THR A 117 -0.41 24.30 8.03
N HIS A 118 -0.47 24.49 6.71
CA HIS A 118 -0.06 25.71 5.99
C HIS A 118 1.40 26.14 6.20
N ARG A 119 2.29 25.21 6.59
CA ARG A 119 3.73 25.47 6.74
C ARG A 119 4.44 25.55 5.41
N VAL A 120 3.94 24.83 4.40
CA VAL A 120 4.48 24.84 3.05
C VAL A 120 3.37 24.94 2.00
N THR A 121 3.78 25.27 0.78
CA THR A 121 2.97 25.20 -0.44
C THR A 121 3.67 24.25 -1.43
N PRO A 122 2.99 23.76 -2.47
CA PRO A 122 3.64 22.94 -3.51
C PRO A 122 4.86 23.61 -4.15
N SER A 123 4.92 24.94 -4.16
CA SER A 123 6.01 25.77 -4.70
C SER A 123 7.08 26.16 -3.68
N THR A 124 6.89 25.90 -2.38
CA THR A 124 7.90 26.20 -1.36
C THR A 124 9.20 25.45 -1.68
N VAL A 125 10.33 26.15 -1.64
CA VAL A 125 11.63 25.62 -2.08
C VAL A 125 12.47 25.23 -0.87
N PHE A 126 13.05 24.02 -0.92
CA PHE A 126 14.05 23.55 0.03
C PHE A 126 15.38 23.31 -0.66
N GLN A 127 16.47 23.77 -0.04
CA GLN A 127 17.81 23.42 -0.51
C GLN A 127 18.09 21.93 -0.21
N THR A 128 18.40 21.13 -1.23
CA THR A 128 18.74 19.71 -1.06
C THR A 128 20.19 19.36 -1.43
N SER A 129 20.95 20.33 -1.97
CA SER A 129 22.38 20.17 -2.19
C SER A 129 23.15 20.05 -0.86
N PRO A 130 24.23 19.25 -0.81
CA PRO A 130 24.85 18.47 -1.90
C PRO A 130 24.27 17.04 -2.04
N GLY A 131 22.99 16.83 -1.73
CA GLY A 131 22.40 15.48 -1.68
C GLY A 131 22.76 14.71 -0.41
N LYS A 132 23.31 15.39 0.61
CA LYS A 132 23.58 14.84 1.95
C LYS A 132 23.19 15.83 3.04
N MET A 133 22.70 15.31 4.17
CA MET A 133 22.40 16.10 5.36
C MET A 133 22.81 15.32 6.61
N THR A 134 23.51 15.96 7.54
CA THR A 134 23.95 15.35 8.80
C THR A 134 23.11 15.86 9.96
N ILE A 135 22.58 14.94 10.77
CA ILE A 135 21.78 15.23 11.96
C ILE A 135 22.45 14.50 13.14
N GLY A 136 23.12 15.24 14.01
CA GLY A 136 23.97 14.66 15.04
C GLY A 136 25.13 13.88 14.41
N THR A 137 25.19 12.57 14.67
CA THR A 137 26.23 11.68 14.11
C THR A 137 25.77 10.89 12.87
N ALA A 138 24.49 11.01 12.48
CA ALA A 138 23.93 10.28 11.36
C ALA A 138 23.84 11.16 10.11
N THR A 139 24.16 10.59 8.95
CA THR A 139 24.06 11.26 7.65
C THR A 139 22.99 10.58 6.81
N ILE A 140 22.04 11.37 6.34
CA ILE A 140 21.00 10.97 5.38
C ILE A 140 21.39 11.46 3.98
N GLY A 141 20.95 10.74 2.94
CA GLY A 141 21.28 11.07 1.56
C GLY A 141 20.12 10.84 0.60
N ASP A 142 20.18 11.55 -0.51
CA ASP A 142 19.37 11.27 -1.70
C ASP A 142 20.20 10.40 -2.66
N SER A 143 19.55 9.64 -3.55
CA SER A 143 20.26 8.85 -4.58
C SER A 143 21.03 9.75 -5.56
N HIS A 144 20.55 10.97 -5.78
CA HIS A 144 21.18 11.96 -6.63
C HIS A 144 21.24 13.30 -5.91
N ALA A 145 22.35 14.02 -6.09
CA ALA A 145 22.46 15.39 -5.60
C ALA A 145 21.56 16.29 -6.44
N HIS A 146 20.54 16.85 -5.81
CA HIS A 146 19.66 17.82 -6.42
C HIS A 146 20.02 19.24 -5.96
N GLY A 147 19.61 20.23 -6.76
CA GLY A 147 19.65 21.64 -6.38
C GLY A 147 18.55 21.99 -5.37
N PRO A 148 18.12 23.25 -5.33
CA PRO A 148 16.87 23.61 -4.69
C PRO A 148 15.70 22.87 -5.35
N LEU A 149 14.84 22.24 -4.55
CA LEU A 149 13.64 21.54 -5.01
C LEU A 149 12.40 22.18 -4.38
N THR A 150 11.35 22.36 -5.17
CA THR A 150 10.01 22.66 -4.65
C THR A 150 9.43 21.45 -3.90
N VAL A 151 8.43 21.65 -3.04
CA VAL A 151 7.70 20.55 -2.39
C VAL A 151 7.12 19.56 -3.40
N ALA A 152 6.58 20.04 -4.52
CA ALA A 152 6.13 19.18 -5.61
C ALA A 152 7.26 18.31 -6.18
N GLN A 153 8.44 18.91 -6.39
CA GLN A 153 9.62 18.18 -6.87
C GLN A 153 10.20 17.23 -5.81
N ILE A 154 10.05 17.52 -4.51
CA ILE A 154 10.44 16.61 -3.43
C ILE A 154 9.65 15.31 -3.53
N ILE A 155 8.35 15.38 -3.83
CA ILE A 155 7.53 14.19 -4.10
C ILE A 155 7.91 13.53 -5.43
N GLU A 156 8.05 14.31 -6.51
CA GLU A 156 8.38 13.84 -7.86
C GLU A 156 9.71 13.06 -7.91
N LYS A 157 10.78 13.65 -7.35
CA LYS A 157 12.14 13.09 -7.30
C LYS A 157 12.38 12.22 -6.08
N SER A 158 11.40 12.17 -5.17
CA SER A 158 11.48 11.39 -3.94
C SER A 158 12.69 11.80 -3.09
N SER A 159 12.92 13.09 -2.81
CA SER A 159 14.07 13.51 -1.97
C SER A 159 13.85 13.17 -0.49
N ASN A 160 14.73 12.35 0.09
CA ASN A 160 14.81 12.09 1.53
C ASN A 160 15.16 13.37 2.30
N ILE A 161 16.11 14.15 1.79
CA ILE A 161 16.56 15.39 2.43
C ILE A 161 15.46 16.43 2.46
N GLY A 162 14.78 16.66 1.34
CA GLY A 162 13.66 17.58 1.26
C GLY A 162 12.55 17.20 2.25
N THR A 163 12.19 15.92 2.28
CA THR A 163 11.16 15.41 3.21
C THR A 163 11.59 15.55 4.67
N ALA A 164 12.85 15.23 4.99
CA ALA A 164 13.39 15.36 6.34
C ALA A 164 13.42 16.83 6.81
N LYS A 165 13.75 17.78 5.93
CA LYS A 165 13.71 19.21 6.26
C LYS A 165 12.30 19.68 6.57
N ILE A 166 11.32 19.32 5.73
CA ILE A 166 9.90 19.59 6.00
C ILE A 166 9.47 18.98 7.33
N ALA A 167 9.88 17.74 7.61
CA ALA A 167 9.53 17.06 8.85
C ALA A 167 10.08 17.75 10.10
N LEU A 168 11.33 18.22 10.04
CA LEU A 168 12.00 18.88 11.16
C LEU A 168 11.46 20.29 11.47
N GLU A 169 10.67 20.87 10.56
CA GLU A 169 9.92 22.13 10.83
C GLU A 169 8.62 21.88 11.61
N MET A 170 8.23 20.62 11.82
CA MET A 170 7.01 20.24 12.53
C MET A 170 7.32 19.63 13.91
N PRO A 171 6.43 19.80 14.90
CA PRO A 171 6.52 19.04 16.15
C PRO A 171 6.42 17.52 15.90
N PRO A 172 7.25 16.69 16.56
CA PRO A 172 7.18 15.23 16.43
C PRO A 172 5.78 14.64 16.71
N GLN A 173 5.04 15.28 17.60
CA GLN A 173 3.69 14.86 17.98
C GLN A 173 2.72 14.91 16.80
N GLU A 174 2.70 16.00 16.04
CA GLU A 174 1.79 16.17 14.89
C GLU A 174 2.04 15.10 13.83
N MET A 175 3.30 14.75 13.59
CA MET A 175 3.68 13.71 12.62
C MET A 175 3.27 12.31 13.10
N TRP A 176 3.40 12.04 14.42
CA TRP A 176 2.92 10.80 15.02
C TRP A 176 1.39 10.68 14.98
N GLU A 177 0.68 11.78 15.25
CA GLU A 177 -0.78 11.85 15.14
C GLU A 177 -1.24 11.63 13.69
N MET A 178 -0.58 12.24 12.71
CA MET A 178 -0.82 11.97 11.29
C MET A 178 -0.70 10.47 10.98
N PHE A 179 0.44 9.84 11.30
CA PHE A 179 0.65 8.42 11.01
C PHE A 179 -0.35 7.49 11.69
N THR A 180 -0.66 7.76 12.96
CA THR A 180 -1.61 6.93 13.72
C THR A 180 -3.06 7.16 13.29
N SER A 181 -3.45 8.38 12.92
CA SER A 181 -4.79 8.71 12.44
C SER A 181 -5.16 8.00 11.13
N VAL A 182 -4.17 7.76 10.25
CA VAL A 182 -4.35 6.97 9.02
C VAL A 182 -4.18 5.45 9.25
N GLY A 183 -4.03 5.02 10.50
CA GLY A 183 -4.00 3.59 10.88
C GLY A 183 -2.62 2.93 10.91
N LEU A 184 -1.53 3.66 10.69
CA LEU A 184 -0.18 3.07 10.74
C LEU A 184 0.23 2.77 12.18
N GLY A 185 0.85 1.61 12.39
CA GLY A 185 1.22 1.16 13.74
C GLY A 185 0.02 0.70 14.59
N GLN A 186 -1.19 0.65 14.02
CA GLN A 186 -2.41 0.22 14.70
C GLN A 186 -2.93 -1.08 14.08
N GLN A 187 -3.27 -2.06 14.91
CA GLN A 187 -3.81 -3.33 14.41
C GLN A 187 -5.17 -3.09 13.72
N PRO A 188 -5.31 -3.43 12.43
CA PRO A 188 -6.58 -3.27 11.75
C PRO A 188 -7.67 -4.17 12.35
N LYS A 189 -8.89 -3.63 12.49
CA LYS A 189 -10.03 -4.32 13.13
C LYS A 189 -11.09 -4.79 12.14
N PHE A 190 -10.69 -5.53 11.10
CA PHE A 190 -11.62 -6.09 10.09
C PHE A 190 -11.94 -7.58 10.28
N GLY A 191 -11.67 -8.14 11.47
CA GLY A 191 -12.09 -9.50 11.84
C GLY A 191 -11.28 -10.66 11.22
N PHE A 192 -10.16 -10.37 10.52
CA PHE A 192 -9.25 -11.40 10.04
C PHE A 192 -8.18 -11.76 11.08
N PRO A 193 -7.94 -13.06 11.34
CA PRO A 193 -6.88 -13.48 12.25
C PRO A 193 -5.50 -13.13 11.69
N GLY A 194 -4.57 -12.76 12.57
CA GLY A 194 -3.16 -12.56 12.22
C GLY A 194 -2.82 -11.24 11.54
N ALA A 195 -3.77 -10.31 11.38
CA ALA A 195 -3.47 -8.96 10.92
C ALA A 195 -2.46 -8.29 11.88
N VAL A 196 -1.32 -7.86 11.35
CA VAL A 196 -0.27 -7.22 12.16
C VAL A 196 -0.51 -5.72 12.32
N ALA A 197 -0.10 -5.18 13.47
CA ALA A 197 -0.19 -3.75 13.75
C ALA A 197 0.88 -2.91 13.04
N GLY A 198 1.99 -3.52 12.61
CA GLY A 198 3.19 -2.75 12.31
C GLY A 198 3.76 -2.11 13.57
N ARG A 199 4.52 -1.01 13.40
CA ARG A 199 5.12 -0.29 14.52
C ARG A 199 5.37 1.17 14.18
N VAL A 200 4.69 2.07 14.88
CA VAL A 200 5.01 3.50 14.99
C VAL A 200 5.39 3.78 16.44
N ARG A 201 6.62 4.20 16.71
CA ARG A 201 7.08 4.48 18.08
C ARG A 201 6.39 5.75 18.62
N PRO A 202 6.05 5.84 19.92
CA PRO A 202 5.52 7.07 20.50
C PRO A 202 6.47 8.26 20.29
N TYR A 203 5.92 9.43 19.92
CA TYR A 203 6.71 10.62 19.57
C TYR A 203 7.65 11.11 20.67
N LYS A 204 7.31 10.87 21.95
CA LYS A 204 8.14 11.28 23.10
C LYS A 204 9.54 10.66 23.12
N SER A 205 9.74 9.54 22.43
CA SER A 205 11.04 8.89 22.34
C SER A 205 11.84 9.31 21.10
N TRP A 206 11.33 10.22 20.28
CA TRP A 206 11.96 10.56 19.00
C TRP A 206 13.04 11.61 19.19
N ARG A 207 14.25 11.28 18.73
CA ARG A 207 15.31 12.24 18.45
C ARG A 207 15.10 12.84 17.07
N PRO A 208 15.73 14.00 16.75
CA PRO A 208 15.60 14.62 15.43
C PRO A 208 15.90 13.68 14.25
N ILE A 209 16.92 12.82 14.39
CA ILE A 209 17.23 11.81 13.36
C ILE A 209 16.11 10.78 13.19
N GLU A 210 15.41 10.40 14.26
CA GLU A 210 14.33 9.42 14.20
C GLU A 210 13.07 10.02 13.55
N GLN A 211 12.78 11.29 13.83
CA GLN A 211 11.74 12.05 13.11
C GLN A 211 12.10 12.17 11.62
N ALA A 212 13.35 12.53 11.30
CA ALA A 212 13.81 12.62 9.92
C ALA A 212 13.65 11.27 9.20
N THR A 213 14.16 10.16 9.75
CA THR A 213 14.08 8.84 9.09
C THR A 213 12.64 8.36 8.92
N MET A 214 11.78 8.59 9.92
CA MET A 214 10.38 8.21 9.81
C MET A 214 9.64 9.04 8.77
N SER A 215 10.05 10.30 8.51
CA SER A 215 9.39 11.15 7.51
C SER A 215 9.43 10.58 6.09
N TYR A 216 10.47 9.79 5.79
CA TYR A 216 10.65 9.09 4.53
C TYR A 216 10.59 7.56 4.68
N GLY A 217 9.98 7.07 5.77
CA GLY A 217 9.52 5.68 5.89
C GLY A 217 10.50 4.67 6.49
N HIS A 218 11.54 5.10 7.19
CA HIS A 218 12.46 4.22 7.93
C HIS A 218 12.32 4.36 9.45
N GLY A 219 12.53 3.27 10.19
CA GLY A 219 12.28 3.20 11.64
C GLY A 219 10.80 3.06 12.01
N ILE A 220 9.96 2.75 11.02
CA ILE A 220 8.53 2.46 11.09
C ILE A 220 8.27 1.18 10.29
N SER A 221 7.36 0.32 10.75
CA SER A 221 6.93 -0.84 9.97
C SER A 221 5.41 -0.84 9.78
N VAL A 222 4.96 -1.26 8.60
CA VAL A 222 3.55 -1.31 8.21
C VAL A 222 3.26 -2.60 7.44
N SER A 223 2.00 -3.03 7.41
CA SER A 223 1.53 -4.03 6.45
C SER A 223 1.06 -3.38 5.15
N LEU A 224 0.98 -4.17 4.06
CA LEU A 224 0.56 -3.64 2.76
C LEU A 224 -0.89 -3.14 2.79
N ILE A 225 -1.77 -3.79 3.57
CA ILE A 225 -3.15 -3.34 3.74
C ILE A 225 -3.23 -2.00 4.48
N GLN A 226 -2.40 -1.77 5.51
CA GLN A 226 -2.36 -0.49 6.20
C GLN A 226 -1.93 0.63 5.27
N LEU A 227 -0.93 0.36 4.42
CA LEU A 227 -0.46 1.35 3.45
C LEU A 227 -1.52 1.67 2.39
N ALA A 228 -2.20 0.66 1.85
CA ALA A 228 -3.33 0.85 0.93
C ALA A 228 -4.49 1.62 1.58
N HIS A 229 -4.81 1.28 2.84
CA HIS A 229 -5.84 1.96 3.62
C HIS A 229 -5.50 3.43 3.83
N ALA A 230 -4.27 3.74 4.23
CA ALA A 230 -3.84 5.10 4.48
C ALA A 230 -3.95 6.00 3.23
N TYR A 231 -3.71 5.46 2.02
CA TYR A 231 -3.84 6.20 0.76
C TYR A 231 -5.29 6.60 0.43
N THR A 232 -6.30 6.07 1.14
CA THR A 232 -7.70 6.51 0.96
C THR A 232 -7.89 8.00 1.23
N ILE A 233 -7.12 8.61 2.14
CA ILE A 233 -7.22 10.05 2.41
C ILE A 233 -6.91 10.89 1.18
N PHE A 234 -6.00 10.44 0.31
CA PHE A 234 -5.67 11.18 -0.92
C PHE A 234 -6.73 10.93 -2.01
N ALA A 235 -7.27 9.72 -2.05
CA ALA A 235 -8.28 9.33 -3.02
C ALA A 235 -9.67 9.95 -2.73
N ARG A 236 -10.03 10.11 -1.44
CA ARG A 236 -11.34 10.62 -1.01
C ARG A 236 -11.29 12.01 -0.40
N ASN A 237 -10.60 12.93 -1.05
CA ASN A 237 -10.64 14.35 -0.66
C ASN A 237 -10.33 14.60 0.83
N GLY A 238 -9.53 13.74 1.47
CA GLY A 238 -9.02 13.92 2.82
C GLY A 238 -9.72 13.19 3.95
N ASP A 239 -10.75 12.38 3.69
CA ASP A 239 -11.35 11.50 4.71
C ASP A 239 -10.84 10.06 4.63
N LEU A 240 -10.82 9.39 5.79
CA LEU A 240 -10.46 7.99 5.95
C LEU A 240 -11.74 7.20 6.24
N ILE A 241 -11.99 6.16 5.45
CA ILE A 241 -13.11 5.23 5.64
C ILE A 241 -12.61 3.85 6.07
N PRO A 242 -13.40 3.04 6.79
CA PRO A 242 -13.02 1.66 7.11
C PRO A 242 -12.89 0.81 5.85
N LEU A 243 -11.98 -0.17 5.89
CA LEU A 243 -11.94 -1.22 4.87
C LEU A 243 -12.98 -2.31 5.14
N SER A 244 -13.54 -2.89 4.08
CA SER A 244 -14.46 -4.02 4.16
C SER A 244 -14.04 -5.16 3.24
N PHE A 245 -14.12 -6.39 3.76
CA PHE A 245 -14.03 -7.63 2.96
C PHE A 245 -15.41 -8.18 2.57
N GLN A 246 -16.47 -7.55 3.07
CA GLN A 246 -17.86 -7.87 2.75
C GLN A 246 -18.41 -6.79 1.85
N LYS A 247 -19.36 -7.16 0.99
CA LYS A 247 -20.02 -6.19 0.13
C LYS A 247 -20.73 -5.12 0.96
N VAL A 248 -20.44 -3.87 0.67
CA VAL A 248 -20.99 -2.71 1.38
C VAL A 248 -22.20 -2.18 0.61
N ASN A 249 -23.34 -2.04 1.29
CA ASN A 249 -24.56 -1.50 0.69
C ASN A 249 -24.72 0.00 0.90
N ASP A 250 -24.24 0.50 2.04
CA ASP A 250 -24.34 1.91 2.43
C ASP A 250 -22.96 2.58 2.39
N MET A 251 -22.89 3.81 1.89
CA MET A 251 -21.62 4.54 1.87
C MET A 251 -21.06 4.69 3.29
N PRO A 252 -19.80 4.29 3.53
CA PRO A 252 -19.22 4.36 4.86
C PRO A 252 -19.02 5.82 5.29
N ILE A 253 -19.23 6.07 6.58
CA ILE A 253 -18.95 7.37 7.18
C ILE A 253 -17.43 7.49 7.36
N GLY A 254 -16.85 8.50 6.71
CA GLY A 254 -15.42 8.80 6.81
C GLY A 254 -15.09 9.75 7.96
N HIS A 255 -13.88 9.63 8.49
CA HIS A 255 -13.29 10.58 9.42
C HIS A 255 -12.31 11.49 8.66
N ARG A 256 -12.49 12.81 8.76
CA ARG A 256 -11.63 13.81 8.12
C ARG A 256 -10.22 13.80 8.73
N VAL A 257 -9.19 13.53 7.94
CA VAL A 257 -7.77 13.54 8.37
C VAL A 257 -7.01 14.74 7.83
N ILE A 258 -7.25 15.11 6.57
CA ILE A 258 -6.69 16.31 5.93
C ILE A 258 -7.78 17.07 5.18
N SER A 259 -7.56 18.36 4.92
CA SER A 259 -8.47 19.15 4.09
C SER A 259 -8.55 18.60 2.65
N GLU A 260 -9.67 18.88 2.00
CA GLU A 260 -9.88 18.52 0.59
C GLU A 260 -8.85 19.20 -0.33
N ASN A 261 -8.50 20.45 -0.04
CA ASN A 261 -7.46 21.16 -0.79
C ASN A 261 -6.10 20.46 -0.68
N THR A 262 -5.70 20.02 0.52
CA THR A 262 -4.46 19.24 0.70
C THR A 262 -4.50 17.93 -0.08
N ALA A 263 -5.61 17.18 -0.02
CA ALA A 263 -5.75 15.94 -0.77
C ALA A 263 -5.66 16.16 -2.30
N LEU A 264 -6.27 17.24 -2.82
CA LEU A 264 -6.19 17.64 -4.22
C LEU A 264 -4.76 18.01 -4.64
N GLN A 265 -4.06 18.80 -3.82
CA GLN A 265 -2.66 19.16 -4.05
C GLN A 265 -1.76 17.92 -4.04
N MET A 266 -1.97 16.99 -3.09
CA MET A 266 -1.23 15.74 -3.05
C MET A 266 -1.49 14.86 -4.27
N ARG A 267 -2.74 14.72 -4.73
CA ARG A 267 -3.05 13.96 -5.96
C ARG A 267 -2.29 14.51 -7.17
N ARG A 268 -2.23 15.84 -7.32
CA ARG A 268 -1.48 16.49 -8.41
C ARG A 268 0.03 16.22 -8.31
N MET A 269 0.61 16.24 -7.11
CA MET A 269 2.02 15.93 -6.93
C MET A 269 2.33 14.43 -7.08
N LEU A 270 1.41 13.55 -6.71
CA LEU A 270 1.55 12.10 -6.93
C LEU A 270 1.46 11.71 -8.41
N GLU A 271 0.73 12.49 -9.22
CA GLU A 271 0.67 12.32 -10.68
C GLU A 271 2.01 12.63 -11.35
N THR A 272 2.81 13.56 -10.81
CA THR A 272 4.14 13.85 -11.40
C THR A 272 5.14 12.71 -11.21
N VAL A 273 4.95 11.86 -10.19
CA VAL A 273 5.81 10.70 -9.90
C VAL A 273 5.78 9.66 -11.03
N VAL A 274 4.65 9.54 -11.73
CA VAL A 274 4.49 8.62 -12.87
C VAL A 274 4.75 9.28 -14.21
N ALA A 275 4.91 10.61 -14.25
CA ALA A 275 5.27 11.32 -15.47
C ALA A 275 6.70 10.95 -15.91
N PRO A 276 7.11 11.28 -17.15
CA PRO A 276 8.48 11.01 -17.63
C PRO A 276 9.57 11.57 -16.71
N GLY A 277 9.32 12.71 -16.04
CA GLY A 277 10.26 13.28 -15.07
C GLY A 277 10.25 12.62 -13.69
N GLY A 278 9.32 11.73 -13.39
CA GLY A 278 9.17 11.12 -12.07
C GLY A 278 9.99 9.85 -11.86
N THR A 279 9.91 9.30 -10.65
CA THR A 279 10.62 8.06 -10.27
C THR A 279 9.92 6.77 -10.75
N ALA A 280 8.71 6.84 -11.32
CA ALA A 280 7.96 5.65 -11.72
C ALA A 280 7.23 5.79 -13.07
N PRO A 281 7.92 6.16 -14.17
CA PRO A 281 7.29 6.32 -15.48
C PRO A 281 6.65 5.02 -16.02
N GLN A 282 7.09 3.85 -15.55
CA GLN A 282 6.50 2.57 -15.94
C GLN A 282 5.12 2.28 -15.30
N ALA A 283 4.67 3.13 -14.38
CA ALA A 283 3.34 3.03 -13.78
C ALA A 283 2.25 3.79 -14.58
N GLN A 284 2.59 4.43 -15.71
CA GLN A 284 1.63 5.11 -16.57
C GLN A 284 0.57 4.14 -17.13
N VAL A 285 -0.68 4.63 -17.21
CA VAL A 285 -1.80 3.88 -17.76
C VAL A 285 -2.40 4.66 -18.93
N PRO A 286 -2.23 4.21 -20.18
CA PRO A 286 -2.87 4.83 -21.34
C PRO A 286 -4.37 5.08 -21.15
N GLY A 287 -4.80 6.31 -21.41
CA GLY A 287 -6.19 6.76 -21.26
C GLY A 287 -6.57 7.20 -19.85
N TYR A 288 -5.71 7.01 -18.84
CA TYR A 288 -6.02 7.40 -17.46
C TYR A 288 -4.93 8.26 -16.85
N ARG A 289 -5.35 9.28 -16.12
CA ARG A 289 -4.51 10.02 -15.20
C ARG A 289 -4.33 9.16 -13.97
N VAL A 290 -3.10 8.76 -13.72
CA VAL A 290 -2.74 7.93 -12.57
C VAL A 290 -1.64 8.62 -11.79
N GLY A 291 -1.49 8.26 -10.54
CA GLY A 291 -0.35 8.72 -9.76
C GLY A 291 -0.20 7.89 -8.52
N GLY A 292 0.94 8.03 -7.86
CA GLY A 292 1.28 7.15 -6.77
C GLY A 292 2.70 7.39 -6.31
N LYS A 293 3.19 6.45 -5.50
CA LYS A 293 4.53 6.50 -4.99
C LYS A 293 5.16 5.12 -4.98
N THR A 294 6.38 5.07 -5.48
CA THR A 294 7.28 3.93 -5.33
C THR A 294 8.02 4.01 -3.99
N GLY A 295 8.35 2.84 -3.44
CA GLY A 295 9.30 2.69 -2.35
C GLY A 295 10.15 1.44 -2.52
N THR A 296 11.43 1.59 -2.22
CA THR A 296 12.40 0.50 -2.11
C THR A 296 13.04 0.59 -0.74
N ALA A 297 12.95 -0.48 0.04
CA ALA A 297 13.51 -0.51 1.38
C ALA A 297 14.42 -1.74 1.55
N TYR A 298 15.51 -1.55 2.29
CA TYR A 298 16.32 -2.67 2.76
C TYR A 298 15.51 -3.56 3.69
N LYS A 299 15.58 -4.86 3.47
CA LYS A 299 14.96 -5.83 4.35
C LYS A 299 15.70 -5.88 5.68
N ILE A 300 14.95 -6.05 6.76
CA ILE A 300 15.48 -6.25 8.10
C ILE A 300 15.38 -7.73 8.45
N GLU A 301 16.52 -8.36 8.74
CA GLU A 301 16.61 -9.74 9.24
C GLU A 301 17.39 -9.72 10.57
N GLY A 302 16.84 -10.31 11.63
CA GLY A 302 17.47 -10.30 12.96
C GLY A 302 17.74 -8.91 13.54
N GLY A 303 16.94 -7.91 13.16
CA GLY A 303 17.09 -6.52 13.60
C GLY A 303 18.18 -5.72 12.87
N LYS A 304 18.75 -6.25 11.78
CA LYS A 304 19.77 -5.58 10.97
C LYS A 304 19.34 -5.51 9.50
N TYR A 305 19.73 -4.45 8.81
CA TYR A 305 19.56 -4.38 7.36
C TYR A 305 20.43 -5.43 6.67
N VAL A 306 19.84 -6.13 5.71
CA VAL A 306 20.53 -7.07 4.82
C VAL A 306 20.45 -6.57 3.38
N LYS A 307 21.36 -7.02 2.51
CA LYS A 307 21.39 -6.65 1.07
C LYS A 307 20.28 -7.33 0.26
N LYS A 308 19.05 -7.19 0.73
CA LYS A 308 17.82 -7.65 0.10
C LYS A 308 16.80 -6.52 0.17
N TYR A 309 15.92 -6.46 -0.80
CA TYR A 309 15.02 -5.32 -0.96
C TYR A 309 13.56 -5.77 -0.91
N VAL A 310 12.72 -4.88 -0.39
CA VAL A 310 11.27 -4.92 -0.60
C VAL A 310 10.93 -3.78 -1.55
N SER A 311 10.41 -4.12 -2.73
CA SER A 311 10.03 -3.17 -3.77
C SER A 311 8.52 -3.00 -3.76
N SER A 312 8.05 -1.77 -3.68
CA SER A 312 6.63 -1.47 -3.53
C SER A 312 6.18 -0.29 -4.39
N PHE A 313 4.90 -0.31 -4.76
CA PHE A 313 4.25 0.80 -5.42
C PHE A 313 2.82 0.91 -4.90
N VAL A 314 2.39 2.11 -4.53
CA VAL A 314 1.00 2.41 -4.18
C VAL A 314 0.49 3.54 -5.05
N GLY A 315 -0.61 3.30 -5.75
CA GLY A 315 -1.17 4.28 -6.66
C GLY A 315 -2.69 4.40 -6.60
N ILE A 316 -3.16 5.49 -7.17
CA ILE A 316 -4.56 5.91 -7.22
C ILE A 316 -4.92 6.18 -8.68
N ALA A 317 -6.10 5.72 -9.09
CA ALA A 317 -6.63 5.98 -10.42
C ALA A 317 -8.17 5.97 -10.46
N PRO A 318 -8.79 6.74 -11.36
CA PRO A 318 -8.23 7.90 -12.05
C PRO A 318 -7.91 9.06 -11.07
N MET A 319 -7.02 9.98 -11.42
CA MET A 319 -6.64 11.09 -10.53
C MET A 319 -7.68 12.21 -10.49
N SER A 320 -8.53 12.36 -11.50
CA SER A 320 -9.64 13.33 -11.49
C SER A 320 -10.74 12.91 -10.50
N ASP A 321 -11.19 11.66 -10.59
CA ASP A 321 -12.25 11.06 -9.79
C ASP A 321 -11.84 9.63 -9.34
N PRO A 322 -11.10 9.52 -8.22
CA PRO A 322 -10.52 8.26 -7.77
C PRO A 322 -11.53 7.13 -7.59
N ARG A 323 -11.20 5.98 -8.18
CA ARG A 323 -11.97 4.73 -8.06
C ARG A 323 -11.20 3.61 -7.41
N LEU A 324 -9.92 3.49 -7.72
CA LEU A 324 -9.07 2.40 -7.26
C LEU A 324 -7.86 2.93 -6.51
N ILE A 325 -7.54 2.27 -5.41
CA ILE A 325 -6.24 2.35 -4.74
C ILE A 325 -5.62 0.96 -4.87
N ILE A 326 -4.42 0.89 -5.42
CA ILE A 326 -3.72 -0.38 -5.65
C ILE A 326 -2.35 -0.31 -5.01
N ALA A 327 -2.08 -1.23 -4.10
CA ALA A 327 -0.76 -1.39 -3.48
C ALA A 327 -0.17 -2.73 -3.88
N VAL A 328 1.07 -2.70 -4.38
CA VAL A 328 1.83 -3.87 -4.83
C VAL A 328 3.14 -3.92 -4.05
N MET A 329 3.55 -5.11 -3.64
CA MET A 329 4.83 -5.39 -2.99
C MET A 329 5.46 -6.64 -3.59
N LEU A 330 6.75 -6.58 -3.91
CA LEU A 330 7.58 -7.73 -4.27
C LEU A 330 8.74 -7.84 -3.26
N ASP A 331 8.89 -9.03 -2.68
CA ASP A 331 9.90 -9.33 -1.66
C ASP A 331 11.10 -10.04 -2.31
N GLU A 332 12.29 -9.49 -2.09
CA GLU A 332 13.58 -9.99 -2.59
C GLU A 332 13.61 -10.21 -4.13
N PRO A 333 13.24 -9.23 -4.98
CA PRO A 333 13.46 -9.35 -6.43
C PRO A 333 14.96 -9.44 -6.73
N SER A 334 15.33 -10.32 -7.66
CA SER A 334 16.73 -10.68 -7.93
C SER A 334 17.12 -10.70 -9.42
N ALA A 335 16.20 -10.38 -10.34
CA ALA A 335 16.45 -10.37 -11.78
C ALA A 335 17.04 -9.05 -12.34
N GLY A 336 17.84 -8.34 -11.54
CA GLY A 336 18.57 -7.13 -11.97
C GLY A 336 18.06 -5.84 -11.32
N SER A 337 16.84 -5.42 -11.62
CA SER A 337 16.26 -4.21 -11.01
C SER A 337 15.52 -4.54 -9.70
N HIS A 338 15.65 -3.67 -8.71
CA HIS A 338 15.00 -3.79 -7.40
C HIS A 338 14.21 -2.53 -7.01
N PHE A 339 14.14 -1.54 -7.91
CA PHE A 339 13.39 -0.31 -7.64
C PHE A 339 11.87 -0.55 -7.75
N GLY A 340 11.08 0.01 -6.83
CA GLY A 340 9.63 -0.15 -6.81
C GLY A 340 8.97 0.32 -8.11
N GLY A 341 9.47 1.41 -8.70
CA GLY A 341 8.98 1.97 -9.95
C GLY A 341 9.14 1.04 -11.16
N THR A 342 10.18 0.19 -11.16
CA THR A 342 10.47 -0.75 -12.28
C THR A 342 9.92 -2.15 -12.04
N VAL A 343 9.84 -2.56 -10.77
CA VAL A 343 9.41 -3.91 -10.38
C VAL A 343 7.91 -3.97 -10.09
N ALA A 344 7.40 -3.04 -9.26
CA ALA A 344 6.00 -3.00 -8.83
C ALA A 344 5.13 -2.04 -9.66
N GLY A 345 5.72 -0.97 -10.21
CA GLY A 345 5.03 0.00 -11.07
C GLY A 345 4.31 -0.62 -12.30
N PRO A 346 4.94 -1.53 -13.07
CA PRO A 346 4.27 -2.19 -14.19
C PRO A 346 3.08 -3.05 -13.77
N VAL A 347 3.14 -3.67 -12.59
CA VAL A 347 2.03 -4.47 -12.04
C VAL A 347 0.85 -3.54 -11.76
N PHE A 348 1.10 -2.41 -11.09
CA PHE A 348 0.09 -1.38 -10.87
C PHE A 348 -0.56 -0.94 -12.19
N ALA A 349 0.24 -0.60 -13.20
CA ALA A 349 -0.27 -0.12 -14.48
C ALA A 349 -1.20 -1.15 -15.15
N ASN A 350 -0.75 -2.40 -15.25
CA ASN A 350 -1.52 -3.46 -15.90
C ASN A 350 -2.81 -3.80 -15.14
N VAL A 351 -2.76 -3.88 -13.81
CA VAL A 351 -3.96 -4.17 -13.01
C VAL A 351 -4.94 -3.00 -13.11
N THR A 352 -4.46 -1.76 -12.99
CA THR A 352 -5.30 -0.54 -13.11
C THR A 352 -6.00 -0.49 -14.46
N ALA A 353 -5.26 -0.67 -15.56
CA ALA A 353 -5.81 -0.60 -16.92
C ALA A 353 -6.96 -1.59 -17.14
N ASN A 354 -6.81 -2.82 -16.63
CA ASN A 354 -7.81 -3.87 -16.82
C ASN A 354 -8.96 -3.77 -15.80
N ALA A 355 -8.67 -3.39 -14.56
CA ALA A 355 -9.68 -3.22 -13.52
C ALA A 355 -10.61 -2.04 -13.82
N LEU A 356 -10.08 -0.90 -14.26
CA LEU A 356 -10.92 0.26 -14.64
C LEU A 356 -11.83 -0.06 -15.84
N ARG A 357 -11.32 -0.81 -16.83
CA ARG A 357 -12.16 -1.31 -17.94
C ARG A 357 -13.22 -2.29 -17.46
N ALA A 358 -12.88 -3.22 -16.57
CA ALA A 358 -13.83 -4.18 -16.01
C ALA A 358 -14.95 -3.49 -15.21
N LEU A 359 -14.64 -2.36 -14.58
CA LEU A 359 -15.56 -1.50 -13.84
C LEU A 359 -16.28 -0.47 -14.72
N ASN A 360 -16.04 -0.44 -16.04
CA ASN A 360 -16.57 0.55 -16.98
C ASN A 360 -16.32 2.00 -16.56
N VAL A 361 -15.16 2.28 -15.96
CA VAL A 361 -14.74 3.66 -15.65
C VAL A 361 -14.33 4.34 -16.96
N ALA A 362 -14.78 5.56 -17.18
CA ALA A 362 -14.41 6.31 -18.38
C ALA A 362 -12.94 6.79 -18.30
N PRO A 363 -12.18 6.72 -19.41
CA PRO A 363 -10.87 7.38 -19.52
C PRO A 363 -10.94 8.88 -19.19
N ASP A 364 -9.96 9.40 -18.45
CA ASP A 364 -9.86 10.81 -18.07
C ASP A 364 -8.57 11.49 -18.59
N SER A 365 -7.87 10.84 -19.52
CA SER A 365 -6.69 11.36 -20.22
C SER A 365 -6.79 11.14 -21.72
N SER A 366 -6.33 12.13 -22.49
CA SER A 366 -6.15 12.00 -23.95
C SER A 366 -4.83 11.31 -24.32
N VAL A 367 -3.94 11.06 -23.36
CA VAL A 367 -2.64 10.42 -23.58
C VAL A 367 -2.83 8.91 -23.73
N THR A 368 -2.55 8.38 -24.92
CA THR A 368 -2.71 6.95 -25.25
C THR A 368 -1.39 6.17 -25.31
N ASN A 369 -0.24 6.83 -25.15
CA ASN A 369 1.08 6.21 -25.27
C ASN A 369 1.88 6.37 -23.97
N ILE A 370 2.64 5.34 -23.61
CA ILE A 370 3.56 5.34 -22.47
C ILE A 370 4.84 6.09 -22.88
N ILE A 371 5.25 7.08 -22.09
CA ILE A 371 6.49 7.84 -22.33
C ILE A 371 7.50 7.50 -21.24
N ILE A 372 8.52 6.70 -21.57
CA ILE A 372 9.61 6.36 -20.65
C ILE A 372 10.89 7.06 -21.15
N PRO A 373 11.56 7.89 -20.33
CA PRO A 373 12.85 8.48 -20.69
C PRO A 373 13.94 7.43 -20.87
N LYS A 374 15.00 7.76 -21.62
CA LYS A 374 16.16 6.88 -21.81
C LYS A 374 16.92 6.59 -20.51
N ASP A 375 16.97 7.57 -19.61
CA ASP A 375 17.57 7.43 -18.29
C ASP A 375 16.45 7.41 -17.24
N ALA A 376 16.22 6.26 -16.61
CA ALA A 376 15.24 6.14 -15.54
C ALA A 376 15.79 6.82 -14.27
N LEU A 377 15.00 7.71 -13.66
CA LEU A 377 15.35 8.31 -12.39
C LEU A 377 15.20 7.28 -11.27
N GLU A 378 16.28 7.05 -10.53
CA GLU A 378 16.25 6.20 -9.34
C GLU A 378 15.67 6.97 -8.15
N GLU A 379 14.86 6.29 -7.35
CA GLU A 379 14.37 6.83 -6.09
C GLU A 379 15.47 6.80 -5.01
N SER A 380 15.35 7.69 -4.02
CA SER A 380 16.21 7.68 -2.82
C SER A 380 16.02 6.40 -2.00
N MET A 381 17.12 5.71 -1.67
CA MET A 381 17.14 4.55 -0.75
C MET A 381 17.55 4.92 0.67
#